data_AF-A0A7V4L984-F1
#
_entry.id   AF-A0A7V4L984-F1
#
_cell.length_a   1.000
_cell.length_b   1.000
_cell.length_c   1.000
_cell.angle_alpha   90.00
_cell.angle_beta   90.00
_cell.angle_gamma   90.00
#
_symmetry.space_group_name_H-M   'P 1'
#
loop_
_entity.id
_entity.type
_entity.pdbx_description
1 polymer ?
#
loop_
_entity_poly.entity_id
_entity_poly.type
_entity_poly.pdbx_seq_one_letter_code
_entity_poly.pdbx_strand_id
1 'polypeptide(L)'
;NHWGATNPLIVRALKQAARELMLAQSSDWTFIMSTGTTVPYATRRFNEHIIRFTRLYEDLTKGVVDEPFLASLEAQDNIFPDIDYRIYAT
;
A
#
# COMPACT_ATOMS: atom_id res chain seq x y z
N ASN A 1 1.07 5.25 20.38
CA ASN A 1 2.09 4.38 19.77
C ASN A 1 1.83 2.91 20.08
N HIS A 2 0.87 2.29 19.36
CA HIS A 2 0.41 0.92 19.64
C HIS A 2 1.19 -0.16 18.88
N TRP A 3 1.99 0.24 17.89
CA TRP A 3 2.87 -0.64 17.13
C TRP A 3 4.29 -0.51 17.70
N GLY A 4 4.61 -1.34 18.69
CA GLY A 4 5.98 -1.48 19.18
C GLY A 4 6.90 -1.81 18.00
N ALA A 5 7.83 -0.90 17.70
CA ALA A 5 8.76 -0.96 16.57
C ALA A 5 9.86 -2.03 16.76
N THR A 6 9.49 -3.27 17.09
CA THR A 6 10.41 -4.37 17.39
C THR A 6 10.23 -5.58 16.47
N ASN A 7 9.13 -5.70 15.72
CA ASN A 7 8.95 -6.79 14.75
C ASN A 7 9.30 -6.31 13.31
N PRO A 8 10.41 -6.79 12.70
CA PRO A 8 10.79 -6.41 11.34
C PRO A 8 9.73 -6.67 10.28
N LEU A 9 8.91 -7.72 10.46
CA LEU A 9 7.82 -8.06 9.55
C LEU A 9 6.70 -7.01 9.60
N ILE A 10 6.37 -6.53 10.79
CA ILE A 10 5.38 -5.45 10.97
C ILE A 10 5.89 -4.15 10.35
N VAL A 11 7.18 -3.83 10.51
CA VAL A 11 7.77 -2.64 9.89
C VAL A 11 7.72 -2.71 8.36
N ARG A 12 8.03 -3.87 7.77
CA ARG A 12 7.91 -4.08 6.32
C ARG A 12 6.46 -3.94 5.84
N ALA A 13 5.51 -4.55 6.54
CA ALA A 13 4.09 -4.43 6.22
C ALA A 13 3.58 -2.99 6.32
N LEU A 14 4.00 -2.22 7.34
CA LEU A 14 3.67 -0.80 7.49
C LEU A 14 4.24 0.04 6.34
N LYS A 15 5.50 -0.23 5.93
CA LYS A 15 6.11 0.42 4.76
C LYS A 15 5.34 0.11 3.48
N GLN A 16 4.96 -1.15 3.26
CA GLN A 16 4.20 -1.52 2.06
C GLN A 16 2.80 -0.90 2.09
N ALA A 17 2.12 -0.91 3.23
CA ALA A 17 0.81 -0.27 3.38
C ALA A 17 0.88 1.23 3.06
N ALA A 18 1.94 1.93 3.50
CA ALA A 18 2.17 3.33 3.14
C ALA A 18 2.32 3.54 1.62
N ARG A 19 3.02 2.64 0.90
CA ARG A 19 3.15 2.71 -0.56
C ARG A 19 1.81 2.52 -1.26
N GLU A 20 1.06 1.48 -0.89
CA GLU A 20 -0.25 1.20 -1.48
C GLU A 20 -1.22 2.37 -1.26
N LEU A 21 -1.22 2.97 -0.07
CA LEU A 21 -2.05 4.13 0.23
C LEU A 21 -1.66 5.34 -0.62
N MET A 22 -0.37 5.66 -0.70
CA MET A 22 0.13 6.77 -1.51
C MET A 22 -0.20 6.58 -2.99
N LEU A 23 -0.06 5.35 -3.50
CA LEU A 23 -0.40 5.02 -4.89
C LEU A 23 -1.89 5.16 -5.15
N ALA A 24 -2.75 4.71 -4.23
CA ALA A 24 -4.18 4.91 -4.34
C ALA A 24 -4.59 6.40 -4.33
N GLN A 25 -3.83 7.24 -3.63
CA GLN A 25 -4.08 8.68 -3.51
C GLN A 25 -3.60 9.51 -4.72
N SER A 26 -2.90 8.90 -5.69
CA SER A 26 -2.39 9.65 -6.85
C SER A 26 -3.52 10.31 -7.64
N SER A 27 -3.40 11.62 -7.86
CA SER A 27 -4.31 12.39 -8.72
C SER A 27 -4.26 11.97 -10.19
N ASP A 28 -3.22 11.23 -10.61
CA ASP A 28 -3.11 10.73 -11.98
C ASP A 28 -4.29 9.81 -12.32
N TRP A 29 -4.77 9.00 -11.37
CA TRP A 29 -5.89 8.10 -11.61
C TRP A 29 -7.17 8.86 -11.96
N THR A 30 -7.52 9.86 -11.17
CA THR A 30 -8.72 10.68 -11.41
C THR A 30 -8.57 11.53 -12.67
N PHE A 31 -7.36 12.02 -12.96
CA PHE A 31 -7.06 12.71 -14.20
C PHE A 31 -7.24 11.80 -15.42
N ILE A 32 -6.60 10.62 -15.45
CA ILE A 32 -6.72 9.64 -16.55
C ILE A 32 -8.17 9.19 -16.76
N MET A 33 -8.92 8.96 -15.68
CA MET A 33 -10.36 8.67 -15.75
C MET A 33 -11.15 9.81 -16.38
N SER A 34 -10.82 11.06 -16.05
CA SER A 34 -11.51 12.26 -16.57
C SER A 34 -11.18 12.58 -18.02
N THR A 35 -9.97 12.28 -18.49
CA THR A 35 -9.52 12.55 -19.87
C THR A 35 -9.88 11.43 -20.85
N GLY A 36 -10.42 10.30 -20.38
CA GLY A 36 -10.97 9.23 -21.21
C GLY A 36 -9.94 8.28 -21.84
N THR A 37 -8.65 8.53 -21.68
CA THR A 37 -7.58 7.61 -22.11
C THR A 37 -7.42 6.49 -21.09
N THR A 38 -7.42 5.23 -21.51
CA THR A 38 -7.12 4.05 -20.66
C THR A 38 -7.89 3.98 -19.32
N VAL A 39 -9.12 4.51 -19.25
CA VAL A 39 -9.98 4.49 -18.05
C VAL A 39 -10.06 3.13 -17.36
N PRO A 40 -10.25 1.99 -18.08
CA PRO A 40 -10.31 0.68 -17.41
C PRO A 40 -9.00 0.31 -16.69
N TYR A 41 -7.86 0.75 -17.21
CA TYR A 41 -6.56 0.52 -16.59
C TYR A 41 -6.41 1.35 -15.31
N ALA A 42 -6.73 2.65 -15.35
CA ALA A 42 -6.67 3.52 -14.17
C ALA A 42 -7.59 3.02 -13.05
N THR A 43 -8.83 2.64 -13.39
CA THR A 43 -9.78 2.09 -12.41
C THR A 43 -9.28 0.79 -11.81
N ARG A 44 -8.72 -0.10 -12.63
CA ARG A 44 -8.15 -1.36 -12.15
C ARG A 44 -6.99 -1.10 -11.18
N ARG A 45 -6.03 -0.25 -11.52
CA ARG A 45 -4.86 0.04 -10.68
C ARG A 45 -5.26 0.69 -9.36
N PHE A 46 -6.16 1.67 -9.38
CA PHE A 46 -6.70 2.28 -8.17
C PHE A 46 -7.33 1.22 -7.25
N ASN A 47 -8.20 0.36 -7.78
CA ASN A 47 -8.84 -0.71 -7.00
C ASN A 47 -7.82 -1.73 -6.46
N GLU A 48 -6.81 -2.11 -7.25
CA GLU A 48 -5.75 -3.01 -6.80
C GLU A 48 -5.01 -2.46 -5.58
N HIS A 49 -4.63 -1.17 -5.59
CA HIS A 49 -3.96 -0.52 -4.47
C HIS A 49 -4.83 -0.46 -3.21
N ILE A 50 -6.12 -0.14 -3.35
CA ILE A 50 -7.07 -0.13 -2.22
C ILE A 50 -7.24 -1.53 -1.62
N ILE A 51 -7.40 -2.57 -2.44
CA ILE A 51 -7.54 -3.95 -1.98
C ILE A 51 -6.29 -4.41 -1.23
N ARG A 52 -5.10 -4.14 -1.76
CA ARG A 52 -3.82 -4.51 -1.15
C ARG A 52 -3.61 -3.78 0.17
N PHE A 53 -3.86 -2.48 0.21
CA PHE A 53 -3.81 -1.69 1.44
C PHE A 53 -4.75 -2.26 2.51
N THR A 54 -6.00 -2.55 2.13
CA THR A 54 -7.02 -3.05 3.06
C THR A 54 -6.61 -4.40 3.64
N ARG A 55 -6.08 -5.31 2.82
CA ARG A 55 -5.56 -6.60 3.28
C ARG A 55 -4.39 -6.42 4.25
N LEU A 56 -3.40 -5.58 3.91
CA LEU A 56 -2.27 -5.30 4.80
C LEU A 56 -2.72 -4.69 6.13
N TYR A 57 -3.71 -3.80 6.11
CA TYR A 57 -4.30 -3.22 7.32
C TYR A 57 -4.97 -4.29 8.20
N GLU A 58 -5.75 -5.20 7.61
CA GLU A 58 -6.34 -6.32 8.33
C GLU A 58 -5.29 -7.25 8.94
N ASP A 59 -4.26 -7.58 8.18
CA ASP A 59 -3.17 -8.46 8.64
C ASP A 59 -2.40 -7.80 9.80
N LEU A 60 -2.13 -6.50 9.70
CA LEU A 60 -1.50 -5.70 10.76
C LEU A 60 -2.37 -5.63 12.02
N THR A 61 -3.68 -5.37 11.88
CA THR A 61 -4.62 -5.27 13.01
C THR A 61 -4.84 -6.60 13.73
N LYS A 62 -4.77 -7.72 13.01
CA LYS A 62 -4.84 -9.07 13.58
C LYS A 62 -3.48 -9.56 14.10
N GLY A 63 -2.38 -8.90 13.72
CA GLY A 63 -1.01 -9.33 14.07
C GLY A 63 -0.55 -10.59 13.31
N VAL A 64 -1.21 -10.93 12.20
CA VAL A 64 -0.97 -12.15 11.41
C VAL A 64 -0.56 -11.76 10.00
N VAL A 65 0.63 -11.16 9.86
CA VAL A 65 1.14 -10.74 8.54
C VAL A 65 1.56 -11.95 7.71
N ASP A 66 0.94 -12.10 6.53
CA ASP A 66 1.32 -13.07 5.52
C ASP A 66 2.59 -12.61 4.78
N GLU A 67 3.74 -13.14 5.20
CA GLU A 67 5.04 -12.80 4.63
C GLU A 67 5.17 -13.14 3.14
N PRO A 68 4.76 -14.31 2.64
CA PRO A 68 4.74 -14.60 1.20
C PRO A 68 3.94 -13.57 0.40
N PHE A 69 2.75 -13.19 0.89
CA PHE A 69 1.96 -12.15 0.25
C PHE A 69 2.68 -10.80 0.25
N LEU A 70 3.22 -10.38 1.40
CA LEU A 70 3.98 -9.15 1.53
C LEU A 70 5.17 -9.10 0.57
N ALA A 71 5.97 -10.16 0.49
CA ALA A 71 7.10 -10.26 -0.42
C ALA A 71 6.67 -10.16 -1.89
N SER A 72 5.51 -10.72 -2.24
CA SER A 72 4.96 -10.63 -3.60
C SER A 72 4.54 -9.20 -3.96
N LEU A 73 4.07 -8.42 -2.98
CA LEU A 73 3.75 -7.00 -3.16
C LEU A 73 5.02 -6.16 -3.24
N GLU A 74 5.99 -6.39 -2.36
CA GLU A 74 7.29 -5.72 -2.38
C GLU A 74 8.03 -5.96 -3.71
N ALA A 75 7.87 -7.13 -4.34
CA ALA A 75 8.44 -7.40 -5.66
C ALA A 75 7.72 -6.66 -6.80
N GLN A 76 6.40 -6.40 -6.67
CA GLN A 76 5.59 -5.74 -7.70
C GLN A 76 5.64 -4.21 -7.60
N ASP A 77 5.55 -3.66 -6.39
CA ASP A 77 5.34 -2.23 -6.15
C ASP A 77 6.38 -1.68 -5.14
N ASN A 78 7.64 -1.56 -5.61
CA ASN A 78 8.77 -1.04 -4.83
C ASN A 78 9.19 0.39 -5.23
N ILE A 79 8.27 1.21 -5.75
CA ILE A 79 8.65 2.49 -6.36
C ILE A 79 9.16 3.56 -5.38
N PHE A 80 9.22 3.27 -4.07
CA PHE A 80 9.86 4.10 -3.05
C PHE A 80 10.42 3.22 -1.91
N PRO A 81 11.64 2.67 -2.04
CA PRO A 81 12.20 1.74 -1.07
C PRO A 81 12.35 2.37 0.34
N ASP A 82 12.61 3.67 0.40
CA ASP A 82 12.91 4.43 1.62
C ASP A 82 11.72 5.16 2.24
N ILE A 83 10.48 4.81 1.86
CA ILE A 83 9.28 5.44 2.41
C ILE A 83 9.25 5.36 3.95
N ASP A 84 8.99 6.51 4.59
CA ASP A 84 8.75 6.56 6.03
C ASP A 84 7.25 6.51 6.31
N TYR A 85 6.76 5.35 6.75
CA TYR A 85 5.35 5.16 7.10
C TYR A 85 4.90 6.04 8.28
N ARG A 86 5.83 6.60 9.05
CA ARG A 86 5.54 7.47 10.20
C ARG A 86 4.90 8.80 9.81
N ILE A 87 4.94 9.18 8.53
CA ILE A 87 4.20 10.33 8.01
C ILE A 87 2.69 10.20 8.31
N TYR A 88 2.18 8.97 8.43
CA TYR A 88 0.78 8.67 8.75
C TYR A 88 0.50 8.47 10.25
N ALA A 89 1.48 8.61 11.14
CA ALA A 89 1.37 8.30 12.57
C ALA A 89 0.93 9.48 13.46
N THR A 90 0.29 10.50 12.87
CA THR A 90 -0.17 11.72 13.57
C THR A 90 -1.26 11.45 14.60
#